data_AF-A0A9Q4C9U3-F1
#
_entry.id   AF-A0A9Q4C9U3-F1
#
_cell.length_a   1.000
_cell.length_b   1.000
_cell.length_c   1.000
_cell.angle_alpha   90.00
_cell.angle_beta   90.00
_cell.angle_gamma   90.00
#
_symmetry.space_group_name_H-M   'P 1'
#
loop_
_entity.id
_entity.type
_entity.pdbx_description
1 polymer ?
#
loop_
_entity_poly.entity_id
_entity_poly.type
_entity_poly.pdbx_seq_one_letter_code
_entity_poly.pdbx_strand_id
1 'polypeptide(L)'
;MNTLRAQLYTATKLTPVRASCVLTLIAIVFSCAATWALPVLLAHVDLGAAAQDERVAAALEAASPGSDQLQRGAFDVFASTSSDVLTLPQLTVIISGVLIGTTAIRYGAVCWQVVDSSRTRVSTSILCSSAIVAAAPAVIGALLCWPVSVVAMMLHGVDLAVGGPDLLLLQVRGIAVLTLVAVSCAGLGLILRSLGRTAAAIAAIAVIEFLVSAVAALTGQGTRVFGWLPLQSARMAIGLSDPTGDFPSLAGMGIVLGWTALAAGLGVVRFHRYNLR
;
A
#
# COMPACT_ATOMS: atom_id res chain seq x y z
N MET A 1 -24.40 -18.10 12.50
CA MET A 1 -23.12 -17.48 12.89
C MET A 1 -22.75 -16.44 11.83
N ASN A 2 -22.37 -15.20 12.18
CA ASN A 2 -22.05 -14.17 11.18
C ASN A 2 -20.86 -14.61 10.30
N THR A 3 -21.06 -14.78 8.99
CA THR A 3 -20.03 -15.23 8.04
C THR A 3 -18.75 -14.40 8.11
N LEU A 4 -18.88 -13.07 8.29
CA LEU A 4 -17.75 -12.17 8.49
C LEU A 4 -16.92 -12.49 9.74
N ARG A 5 -17.57 -12.79 10.87
CA ARG A 5 -16.86 -13.15 12.12
C ARG A 5 -16.08 -14.45 11.96
N ALA A 6 -16.68 -15.43 11.27
CA ALA A 6 -16.00 -16.69 10.97
C ALA A 6 -14.79 -16.48 10.05
N GLN A 7 -14.92 -15.69 8.98
CA GLN A 7 -13.82 -15.36 8.07
C GLN A 7 -12.68 -14.62 8.79
N LEU A 8 -13.00 -13.65 9.64
CA LEU A 8 -12.01 -12.93 10.44
C LEU A 8 -11.32 -13.86 11.44
N TYR A 9 -12.06 -14.75 12.08
CA TYR A 9 -11.49 -15.75 12.99
C TYR A 9 -10.52 -16.68 12.24
N THR A 10 -10.90 -17.19 11.07
CA THR A 10 -10.02 -18.03 10.26
C THR A 10 -8.79 -17.24 9.78
N ALA A 11 -8.97 -16.05 9.22
CA ALA A 11 -7.88 -15.20 8.75
C ALA A 11 -6.88 -14.89 9.86
N THR A 12 -7.37 -14.55 11.06
CA THR A 12 -6.53 -14.26 12.23
C THR A 12 -5.91 -15.50 12.85
N LYS A 13 -6.28 -16.73 12.48
CA LYS A 13 -5.65 -17.97 12.95
C LYS A 13 -4.64 -18.55 11.95
N LEU A 14 -4.67 -18.11 10.69
CA LEU A 14 -3.69 -18.50 9.70
C LEU A 14 -2.33 -17.87 10.01
N THR A 15 -1.34 -18.72 10.32
CA THR A 15 0.07 -18.32 10.52
C THR A 15 0.60 -17.38 9.43
N PRO A 16 0.40 -17.62 8.12
CA PRO A 16 0.93 -16.72 7.09
C PRO A 16 0.25 -15.34 7.10
N VAL A 17 -1.03 -15.26 7.46
CA VAL A 17 -1.75 -13.97 7.57
C VAL A 17 -1.25 -13.20 8.80
N ARG A 18 -1.07 -13.87 9.94
CA ARG A 18 -0.47 -13.26 11.14
C ARG A 18 0.93 -12.72 10.86
N ALA A 19 1.77 -13.53 10.24
CA ALA A 19 3.11 -13.14 9.85
C ALA A 19 3.07 -11.91 8.93
N SER A 20 2.18 -11.89 7.93
CA SER A 20 2.02 -10.72 7.05
C SER A 20 1.60 -9.46 7.82
N CYS A 21 0.69 -9.55 8.79
CA CYS A 21 0.26 -8.39 9.60
C CYS A 21 1.40 -7.83 10.45
N VAL A 22 2.17 -8.71 11.10
CA VAL A 22 3.34 -8.32 11.90
C VAL A 22 4.40 -7.69 11.01
N LEU A 23 4.66 -8.28 9.84
CA LEU A 23 5.60 -7.74 8.86
C LEU A 23 5.15 -6.39 8.31
N THR A 24 3.85 -6.18 8.04
CA THR A 24 3.32 -4.87 7.65
C THR A 24 3.59 -3.82 8.72
N LEU A 25 3.32 -4.14 9.99
CA LEU A 25 3.59 -3.24 11.10
C LEU A 25 5.07 -2.89 11.20
N ILE A 26 5.95 -3.90 11.17
CA ILE A 26 7.41 -3.70 11.22
C ILE A 26 7.86 -2.87 10.02
N ALA A 27 7.34 -3.14 8.83
CA ALA A 27 7.72 -2.44 7.61
C ALA A 27 7.34 -0.95 7.66
N ILE A 28 6.14 -0.62 8.16
CA ILE A 28 5.69 0.79 8.29
C ILE A 28 6.59 1.54 9.28
N VAL A 29 6.84 0.96 10.46
CA VAL A 29 7.69 1.58 11.49
C VAL A 29 9.13 1.71 11.01
N PHE A 30 9.65 0.68 10.34
CA PHE A 30 10.98 0.70 9.75
C PHE A 30 11.10 1.75 8.64
N SER A 31 10.11 1.88 7.76
CA SER A 31 10.09 2.93 6.73
C SER A 31 10.10 4.32 7.36
N CYS A 32 9.31 4.56 8.41
CA CYS A 32 9.34 5.82 9.17
C CYS A 32 10.74 6.11 9.76
N ALA A 33 11.31 5.13 10.47
CA ALA A 33 12.64 5.27 11.05
C ALA A 33 13.74 5.45 10.00
N ALA A 34 13.64 4.76 8.86
CA ALA A 34 14.59 4.88 7.75
C ALA A 34 14.55 6.28 7.12
N THR A 35 13.37 6.89 6.98
CA THR A 35 13.23 8.26 6.50
C THR A 35 13.91 9.25 7.45
N TRP A 36 13.76 9.07 8.77
CA TRP A 36 14.45 9.88 9.77
C TRP A 36 15.96 9.61 9.87
N ALA A 37 16.42 8.41 9.49
CA ALA A 37 17.85 8.10 9.44
C ALA A 37 18.54 8.69 8.20
N LEU A 38 17.78 9.06 7.16
CA LEU A 38 18.31 9.56 5.89
C LEU A 38 19.26 10.77 6.05
N PRO A 39 18.95 11.82 6.83
CA PRO A 39 19.85 12.96 7.03
C PRO A 39 21.18 12.55 7.66
N VAL A 40 21.13 11.61 8.61
CA VAL A 40 22.34 11.09 9.30
C VAL A 40 23.21 10.33 8.30
N LEU A 41 22.59 9.49 7.46
CA LEU A 41 23.32 8.74 6.44
C LEU A 41 23.95 9.68 5.40
N LEU A 42 23.22 10.69 4.95
CA LEU A 42 23.71 11.68 4.00
C LEU A 42 24.87 12.51 4.54
N ALA A 43 24.91 12.79 5.85
CA ALA A 43 26.04 13.49 6.48
C ALA A 43 27.37 12.72 6.41
N HIS A 44 27.32 11.40 6.16
CA HIS A 44 28.52 10.55 6.03
C HIS A 44 28.91 10.30 4.56
N VAL A 45 28.14 10.80 3.59
CA VAL A 45 28.43 10.65 2.17
C VAL A 45 29.22 11.85 1.68
N ASP A 46 30.42 11.62 1.15
CA ASP A 46 31.28 12.67 0.61
C ASP A 46 30.79 13.08 -0.79
N LEU A 47 29.91 14.07 -0.85
CA LEU A 47 29.18 14.46 -2.07
C LEU A 47 30.02 15.26 -3.09
N GLY A 48 31.22 15.73 -2.70
CA GLY A 48 32.20 16.34 -3.61
C GLY A 48 31.62 17.33 -4.62
N ALA A 49 31.97 17.16 -5.90
CA ALA A 49 31.46 18.00 -7.00
C ALA A 49 29.98 17.76 -7.34
N ALA A 50 29.38 16.63 -6.92
CA ALA A 50 27.97 16.33 -7.19
C ALA A 50 27.02 17.19 -6.34
N ALA A 51 27.49 17.76 -5.22
CA ALA A 51 26.70 18.71 -4.43
C ALA A 51 26.41 20.03 -5.16
N GLN A 52 27.14 20.35 -6.23
CA GLN A 52 26.92 21.54 -7.05
C GLN A 52 25.84 21.38 -8.12
N ASP A 53 25.38 20.14 -8.38
CA ASP A 53 24.24 19.91 -9.27
C ASP A 53 22.96 20.38 -8.58
N GLU A 54 22.22 21.28 -9.23
CA GLU A 54 20.98 21.90 -8.71
C GLU A 54 19.94 20.84 -8.28
N ARG A 55 19.89 19.70 -8.97
CA ARG A 55 19.02 18.57 -8.62
C ARG A 55 19.44 17.85 -7.34
N VAL A 56 20.76 17.72 -7.12
CA VAL A 56 21.31 17.07 -5.92
C VAL A 56 21.18 18.02 -4.72
N ALA A 57 21.37 19.32 -4.93
CA ALA A 57 21.12 20.34 -3.92
C ALA A 57 19.66 20.37 -3.48
N ALA A 58 18.70 20.36 -4.41
CA ALA A 58 17.27 20.29 -4.11
C ALA A 58 16.89 18.98 -3.38
N ALA A 59 17.49 17.86 -3.75
CA ALA A 59 17.28 16.58 -3.06
C ALA A 59 17.86 16.58 -1.64
N LEU A 60 19.01 17.23 -1.42
CA LEU A 60 19.60 17.41 -0.09
C LEU A 60 18.74 18.29 0.80
N GLU A 61 18.20 19.38 0.25
CA GLU A 61 17.29 20.28 0.98
C GLU A 61 16.00 19.55 1.37
N ALA A 62 15.42 18.77 0.46
CA ALA A 62 14.27 17.90 0.70
C ALA A 62 14.55 16.76 1.70
N ALA A 63 15.81 16.41 1.91
CA ALA A 63 16.25 15.42 2.89
C ALA A 63 16.70 16.05 4.21
N SER A 64 16.57 17.36 4.38
CA SER A 64 16.87 18.02 5.66
C SER A 64 15.78 17.70 6.70
N PRO A 65 16.14 17.54 8.00
CA PRO A 65 15.19 17.13 9.04
C PRO A 65 14.07 18.17 9.30
N GLY A 66 14.31 19.43 8.95
CA GLY A 66 13.32 20.51 9.01
C GLY A 66 12.47 20.68 7.75
N SER A 67 12.71 19.89 6.71
CA SER A 67 11.93 19.99 5.48
C SER A 67 10.55 19.34 5.62
N ASP A 68 9.54 20.02 5.06
CA ASP A 68 8.18 19.48 4.96
C ASP A 68 8.15 18.13 4.22
N GLN A 69 9.00 17.95 3.22
CA GLN A 69 9.03 16.76 2.39
C GLN A 69 9.53 15.53 3.16
N LEU A 70 10.60 15.67 3.95
CA LEU A 70 11.09 14.59 4.80
C LEU A 70 10.08 14.24 5.88
N GLN A 71 9.51 15.26 6.55
CA GLN A 71 8.53 15.03 7.61
C GLN A 71 7.30 14.30 7.06
N ARG A 72 6.75 14.73 5.92
CA ARG A 72 5.64 14.01 5.27
C ARG A 72 6.03 12.60 4.83
N GLY A 73 7.24 12.39 4.31
CA GLY A 73 7.74 11.06 3.96
C GLY A 73 7.89 10.13 5.17
N ALA A 74 8.20 10.66 6.35
CA ALA A 74 8.31 9.87 7.57
C ALA A 74 6.94 9.41 8.11
N PHE A 75 5.89 10.20 7.89
CA PHE A 75 4.51 9.87 8.25
C PHE A 75 3.76 9.08 7.18
N ASP A 76 4.39 8.80 6.05
CA ASP A 76 3.79 8.02 4.97
C ASP A 76 3.75 6.51 5.27
N VAL A 77 2.55 6.05 5.62
CA VAL A 77 2.24 4.64 5.91
C VAL A 77 2.33 3.76 4.66
N PHE A 78 2.13 4.33 3.47
CA PHE A 78 2.23 3.60 2.20
C PHE A 78 3.69 3.45 1.73
N ALA A 79 4.62 4.19 2.35
CA ALA A 79 6.01 4.29 1.96
C ALA A 79 6.16 4.56 0.45
N SER A 80 5.56 5.64 -0.04
CA SER A 80 5.75 6.18 -1.38
C SER A 80 7.15 6.78 -1.51
N THR A 81 8.12 5.92 -1.76
CA THR A 81 9.46 6.36 -2.16
C THR A 81 9.46 6.80 -3.62
N SER A 82 10.43 7.64 -3.99
CA SER A 82 10.70 7.99 -5.40
C SER A 82 11.17 6.79 -6.25
N SER A 83 11.47 5.65 -5.63
CA SER A 83 11.75 4.42 -6.36
C SER A 83 10.46 3.74 -6.82
N ASP A 84 10.44 3.30 -8.08
CA ASP A 84 9.31 2.57 -8.68
C ASP A 84 9.18 1.12 -8.17
N VAL A 85 9.99 0.71 -7.19
CA VAL A 85 9.97 -0.64 -6.62
C VAL A 85 8.85 -0.77 -5.58
N LEU A 86 8.24 -1.95 -5.50
CA LEU A 86 7.27 -2.25 -4.44
C LEU A 86 7.95 -2.20 -3.06
N THR A 87 7.42 -1.37 -2.17
CA THR A 87 7.95 -1.26 -0.81
C THR A 87 7.45 -2.40 0.08
N LEU A 88 8.18 -2.66 1.18
CA LEU A 88 7.83 -3.73 2.13
C LEU A 88 6.38 -3.64 2.66
N PRO A 89 5.83 -2.45 3.02
CA PRO A 89 4.43 -2.32 3.42
C PRO A 89 3.47 -2.76 2.31
N GLN A 90 3.74 -2.37 1.05
CA GLN A 90 2.93 -2.73 -0.10
C GLN A 90 2.95 -4.25 -0.35
N LEU A 91 4.13 -4.87 -0.33
CA LEU A 91 4.30 -6.30 -0.54
C LEU A 91 3.56 -7.14 0.50
N THR A 92 3.70 -6.79 1.78
CA THR A 92 3.07 -7.53 2.88
C THR A 92 1.53 -7.45 2.81
N VAL A 93 1.00 -6.28 2.45
CA VAL A 93 -0.43 -6.08 2.25
C VAL A 93 -0.96 -6.82 1.03
N ILE A 94 -0.23 -6.80 -0.10
CA ILE A 94 -0.55 -7.61 -1.29
C ILE A 94 -0.62 -9.09 -0.94
N ILE A 95 0.39 -9.63 -0.24
CA ILE A 95 0.44 -11.03 0.19
C ILE A 95 -0.78 -11.35 1.06
N SER A 96 -1.10 -10.50 2.03
CA SER A 96 -2.27 -10.70 2.91
C SER A 96 -3.58 -10.75 2.13
N GLY A 97 -3.79 -9.85 1.16
CA GLY A 97 -4.99 -9.82 0.31
C GLY A 97 -5.10 -11.06 -0.58
N VAL A 98 -3.99 -11.51 -1.16
CA VAL A 98 -3.94 -12.75 -1.95
C VAL A 98 -4.27 -13.98 -1.09
N LEU A 99 -3.69 -14.07 0.10
CA LEU A 99 -3.95 -15.18 1.02
C LEU A 99 -5.42 -15.22 1.43
N ILE A 100 -5.98 -14.10 1.86
CA ILE A 100 -7.39 -14.03 2.29
C ILE A 100 -8.33 -14.36 1.11
N GLY A 101 -8.07 -13.80 -0.08
CA GLY A 101 -8.86 -14.05 -1.27
C GLY A 101 -8.86 -15.50 -1.78
N THR A 102 -7.79 -16.26 -1.49
CA THR A 102 -7.58 -17.60 -2.07
C THR A 102 -7.63 -18.75 -1.09
N THR A 103 -7.45 -18.52 0.22
CA THR A 103 -7.37 -19.58 1.24
C THR A 103 -8.63 -20.42 1.33
N ALA A 104 -9.80 -19.79 1.37
CA ALA A 104 -11.06 -20.52 1.46
C ALA A 104 -11.28 -21.44 0.23
N ILE A 105 -10.78 -21.04 -0.94
CA ILE A 105 -10.85 -21.82 -2.19
C ILE A 105 -9.82 -22.96 -2.15
N ARG A 106 -8.59 -22.67 -1.72
CA ARG A 106 -7.47 -23.62 -1.66
C ARG A 106 -7.79 -24.85 -0.81
N TYR A 107 -8.47 -24.65 0.31
CA TYR A 107 -8.80 -25.72 1.25
C TYR A 107 -10.20 -26.33 1.02
N GLY A 108 -10.91 -25.93 -0.04
CA GLY A 108 -12.26 -26.44 -0.33
C GLY A 108 -13.34 -25.99 0.67
N ALA A 109 -13.00 -25.16 1.66
CA ALA A 109 -13.92 -24.67 2.69
C ALA A 109 -15.05 -23.80 2.10
N VAL A 110 -14.82 -23.18 0.94
CA VAL A 110 -15.83 -22.40 0.20
C VAL A 110 -17.09 -23.21 -0.09
N CYS A 111 -16.99 -24.51 -0.40
CA CYS A 111 -18.15 -25.32 -0.74
C CYS A 111 -19.12 -25.41 0.46
N TRP A 112 -18.61 -25.62 1.67
CA TRP A 112 -19.41 -25.64 2.90
C TRP A 112 -19.94 -24.26 3.27
N GLN A 113 -19.13 -23.20 3.13
CA GLN A 113 -19.55 -21.84 3.42
C GLN A 113 -20.68 -21.35 2.51
N VAL A 114 -20.74 -21.83 1.26
CA VAL A 114 -21.81 -21.50 0.31
C VAL A 114 -23.08 -22.34 0.55
N VAL A 115 -22.96 -23.50 1.19
CA VAL A 115 -24.14 -24.27 1.63
C VAL A 115 -24.81 -23.58 2.82
N ASP A 116 -24.00 -23.14 3.80
CA ASP A 116 -24.51 -22.47 5.00
C ASP A 116 -24.92 -21.00 4.76
N SER A 117 -24.53 -20.39 3.63
CA SER A 117 -24.76 -18.98 3.36
C SER A 117 -24.78 -18.66 1.87
N SER A 118 -25.48 -17.58 1.48
CA SER A 118 -25.50 -17.12 0.09
C SER A 118 -24.08 -16.80 -0.44
N ARG A 119 -23.82 -17.14 -1.71
CA ARG A 119 -22.54 -16.86 -2.41
C ARG A 119 -22.08 -15.40 -2.29
N THR A 120 -23.02 -14.46 -2.35
CA THR A 120 -22.76 -13.01 -2.24
C THR A 120 -22.26 -12.62 -0.85
N ARG A 121 -22.85 -13.18 0.21
CA ARG A 121 -22.37 -12.99 1.60
C ARG A 121 -20.98 -13.57 1.80
N VAL A 122 -20.67 -14.71 1.18
CA VAL A 122 -19.33 -15.31 1.27
C VAL A 122 -18.30 -14.41 0.58
N SER A 123 -18.51 -14.02 -0.68
CA SER A 123 -17.57 -13.19 -1.41
C SER A 123 -17.38 -11.81 -0.77
N THR A 124 -18.45 -11.15 -0.32
CA THR A 124 -18.37 -9.87 0.39
C THR A 124 -17.66 -10.01 1.73
N SER A 125 -17.88 -11.11 2.47
CA SER A 125 -17.18 -11.35 3.73
C SER A 125 -15.67 -11.55 3.56
N ILE A 126 -15.23 -12.12 2.43
CA ILE A 126 -13.80 -12.27 2.08
C ILE A 126 -13.18 -10.90 1.75
N LEU A 127 -13.90 -10.05 1.00
CA LEU A 127 -13.43 -8.71 0.68
C LEU A 127 -13.36 -7.83 1.93
N CYS A 128 -14.41 -7.87 2.77
CA CYS A 128 -14.44 -7.14 4.04
C CYS A 128 -13.37 -7.63 5.03
N SER A 129 -13.12 -8.93 5.11
CA SER A 129 -12.05 -9.44 5.97
C SER A 129 -10.68 -8.99 5.47
N SER A 130 -10.44 -8.98 4.16
CA SER A 130 -9.21 -8.43 3.57
C SER A 130 -9.02 -6.95 3.91
N ALA A 131 -10.08 -6.15 3.84
CA ALA A 131 -10.03 -4.74 4.20
C ALA A 131 -9.64 -4.55 5.67
N ILE A 132 -10.29 -5.29 6.59
CA ILE A 132 -10.05 -5.18 8.04
C ILE A 132 -8.63 -5.64 8.40
N VAL A 133 -8.17 -6.76 7.82
CA VAL A 133 -6.84 -7.31 8.09
C VAL A 133 -5.73 -6.41 7.57
N ALA A 134 -5.95 -5.66 6.48
CA ALA A 134 -5.00 -4.66 6.01
C ALA A 134 -5.07 -3.35 6.82
N ALA A 135 -6.27 -2.90 7.19
CA ALA A 135 -6.48 -1.65 7.92
C ALA A 135 -5.88 -1.68 9.31
N ALA A 136 -6.09 -2.77 10.07
CA ALA A 136 -5.69 -2.87 11.47
C ALA A 136 -4.17 -2.65 11.70
N PRO A 137 -3.26 -3.39 11.04
CA PRO A 137 -1.83 -3.16 11.20
C PRO A 137 -1.39 -1.80 10.63
N ALA A 138 -2.05 -1.28 9.59
CA ALA A 138 -1.75 0.03 9.04
C ALA A 138 -2.09 1.16 10.03
N VAL A 139 -3.24 1.08 10.70
CA VAL A 139 -3.64 2.03 11.75
C VAL A 139 -2.67 1.96 12.93
N ILE A 140 -2.34 0.76 13.41
CA ILE A 140 -1.40 0.60 14.52
C ILE A 140 -0.01 1.12 14.13
N GLY A 141 0.47 0.81 12.91
CA GLY A 141 1.73 1.32 12.38
C GLY A 141 1.74 2.85 12.31
N ALA A 142 0.68 3.47 11.80
CA ALA A 142 0.54 4.93 11.74
C ALA A 142 0.61 5.59 13.11
N LEU A 143 -0.02 4.98 14.13
CA LEU A 143 0.05 5.43 15.51
C LEU A 143 1.46 5.29 16.11
N LEU A 144 2.20 4.23 15.74
CA LEU A 144 3.59 4.02 16.17
C LEU A 144 4.59 4.97 15.48
N CYS A 145 4.27 5.50 14.29
CA CYS A 145 5.13 6.50 13.62
C CYS A 145 5.22 7.82 14.40
N TRP A 146 4.18 8.17 15.18
CA TRP A 146 4.18 9.38 16.01
C TRP A 146 5.29 9.40 17.07
N PRO A 147 5.38 8.44 18.01
CA PRO A 147 6.44 8.43 19.01
C PRO A 147 7.84 8.30 18.38
N VAL A 148 7.98 7.54 17.29
CA VAL A 148 9.26 7.44 16.54
C VAL A 148 9.67 8.81 16.01
N SER A 149 8.74 9.53 15.38
CA SER A 149 9.01 10.86 14.84
C SER A 149 9.27 11.90 15.91
N VAL A 150 8.59 11.82 17.08
CA VAL A 150 8.87 12.69 18.23
C VAL A 150 10.29 12.50 18.74
N VAL A 151 10.73 11.25 18.92
CA VAL A 151 12.10 10.95 19.34
C VAL A 151 13.11 11.44 18.30
N ALA A 152 12.84 11.22 17.00
CA ALA A 152 13.71 11.70 15.94
C ALA A 152 13.82 13.23 15.91
N MET A 153 12.69 13.95 16.03
CA MET A 153 12.66 15.41 16.12
C MET A 153 13.49 15.93 17.31
N MET A 154 13.39 15.28 18.48
CA MET A 154 14.22 15.61 19.64
C MET A 154 15.71 15.37 19.40
N LEU A 155 16.08 14.28 18.72
CA LEU A 155 17.47 13.97 18.39
C LEU A 155 18.06 14.96 17.38
N HIS A 156 17.26 15.47 16.46
CA HIS A 156 17.66 16.45 15.46
C HIS A 156 17.53 17.90 15.93
N GLY A 157 16.84 18.16 17.05
CA GLY A 157 16.59 19.51 17.56
C GLY A 157 15.67 20.34 16.67
N VAL A 158 14.71 19.70 16.02
CA VAL A 158 13.84 20.30 15.00
C VAL A 158 12.36 20.18 15.41
N ASP A 159 11.60 21.24 15.20
CA ASP A 159 10.14 21.25 15.40
C ASP A 159 9.37 20.77 14.16
N LEU A 160 8.10 20.41 14.37
CA LEU A 160 7.21 20.00 13.29
C LEU A 160 6.91 21.20 12.37
N ALA A 161 7.37 21.14 11.12
CA ALA A 161 7.17 22.19 10.13
C ALA A 161 5.78 22.09 9.47
N VAL A 162 5.25 20.87 9.39
CA VAL A 162 3.96 20.57 8.74
C VAL A 162 2.81 20.60 9.76
N GLY A 163 1.66 21.12 9.36
CA GLY A 163 0.45 21.08 10.18
C GLY A 163 0.04 19.66 10.55
N GLY A 164 -0.17 19.40 11.85
CA GLY A 164 -0.66 18.11 12.34
C GLY A 164 -1.90 17.54 11.61
N PRO A 165 -2.91 18.36 11.23
CA PRO A 165 -4.05 17.89 10.45
C PRO A 165 -3.68 17.35 9.07
N ASP A 166 -2.70 17.95 8.39
CA ASP A 166 -2.25 17.51 7.06
C ASP A 166 -1.53 16.17 7.14
N LEU A 167 -0.76 15.94 8.21
CA LEU A 167 -0.12 14.66 8.48
C LEU A 167 -1.13 13.57 8.81
N LEU A 168 -2.16 13.87 9.61
CA LEU A 168 -3.24 12.92 9.88
C LEU A 168 -4.00 12.55 8.59
N LEU A 169 -4.26 13.54 7.75
CA LEU A 169 -4.94 13.33 6.48
C LEU A 169 -4.08 12.50 5.50
N LEU A 170 -2.77 12.70 5.50
CA LEU A 170 -1.81 11.86 4.79
C LEU A 170 -1.86 10.40 5.29
N GLN A 171 -1.84 10.18 6.60
CA GLN A 171 -1.93 8.85 7.20
C GLN A 171 -3.25 8.15 6.85
N VAL A 172 -4.38 8.85 6.93
CA VAL A 172 -5.70 8.32 6.55
C VAL A 172 -5.72 7.90 5.08
N ARG A 173 -5.12 8.71 4.18
CA ARG A 173 -4.98 8.36 2.76
C ARG A 173 -4.12 7.10 2.58
N GLY A 174 -2.97 7.02 3.25
CA GLY A 174 -2.10 5.83 3.23
C GLY A 174 -2.83 4.56 3.66
N ILE A 175 -3.56 4.62 4.78
CA ILE A 175 -4.37 3.51 5.27
C ILE A 175 -5.44 3.13 4.25
N ALA A 176 -6.18 4.11 3.72
CA ALA A 176 -7.22 3.86 2.72
C ALA A 176 -6.62 3.17 1.47
N VAL A 177 -5.51 3.66 0.94
CA VAL A 177 -4.85 3.07 -0.24
C VAL A 177 -4.41 1.63 0.04
N LEU A 178 -3.74 1.35 1.17
CA LEU A 178 -3.34 -0.01 1.52
C LEU A 178 -4.55 -0.95 1.61
N THR A 179 -5.66 -0.49 2.21
CA THR A 179 -6.89 -1.31 2.29
C THR A 179 -7.49 -1.59 0.93
N LEU A 180 -7.54 -0.59 0.04
CA LEU A 180 -8.05 -0.73 -1.31
C LEU A 180 -7.19 -1.69 -2.14
N VAL A 181 -5.86 -1.61 -2.04
CA VAL A 181 -4.92 -2.54 -2.68
C VAL A 181 -5.15 -3.97 -2.18
N ALA A 182 -5.33 -4.16 -0.87
CA ALA A 182 -5.62 -5.48 -0.30
C ALA A 182 -6.93 -6.07 -0.86
N VAL A 183 -7.99 -5.26 -0.92
CA VAL A 183 -9.30 -5.66 -1.46
C VAL A 183 -9.19 -5.99 -2.95
N SER A 184 -8.43 -5.21 -3.73
CA SER A 184 -8.16 -5.51 -5.14
C SER A 184 -7.48 -6.87 -5.31
N CYS A 185 -6.48 -7.17 -4.49
CA CYS A 185 -5.77 -8.46 -4.49
C CYS A 185 -6.70 -9.62 -4.11
N ALA A 186 -7.56 -9.43 -3.11
CA ALA A 186 -8.57 -10.41 -2.72
C ALA A 186 -9.59 -10.64 -3.85
N GLY A 187 -10.02 -9.57 -4.53
CA GLY A 187 -10.88 -9.63 -5.72
C GLY A 187 -10.25 -10.45 -6.85
N LEU A 188 -8.97 -10.21 -7.17
CA LEU A 188 -8.20 -11.04 -8.12
C LEU A 188 -8.12 -12.50 -7.66
N GLY A 189 -7.96 -12.74 -6.36
CA GLY A 189 -8.00 -14.08 -5.75
C GLY A 189 -9.31 -14.82 -6.04
N LEU A 190 -10.44 -14.12 -5.95
CA LEU A 190 -11.76 -14.65 -6.31
C LEU A 190 -11.90 -14.93 -7.81
N ILE A 191 -11.31 -14.09 -8.67
CA ILE A 191 -11.33 -14.27 -10.13
C ILE A 191 -10.54 -15.52 -10.56
N LEU A 192 -9.30 -15.64 -10.06
CA LEU A 192 -8.31 -16.60 -10.52
C LEU A 192 -8.34 -17.92 -9.74
N ARG A 193 -8.89 -17.90 -8.52
CA ARG A 193 -9.18 -19.09 -7.70
C ARG A 193 -7.95 -19.95 -7.37
N SER A 194 -6.77 -19.36 -7.47
CA SER A 194 -5.50 -20.04 -7.22
C SER A 194 -4.52 -19.03 -6.69
N LEU A 195 -3.87 -19.37 -5.57
CA LEU A 195 -2.82 -18.56 -4.97
C LEU A 195 -1.70 -18.27 -5.96
N GLY A 196 -1.20 -19.31 -6.65
CA GLY A 196 -0.13 -19.17 -7.63
C GLY A 196 -0.50 -18.28 -8.81
N ARG A 197 -1.68 -18.46 -9.40
CA ARG A 197 -2.14 -17.62 -10.52
C ARG A 197 -2.36 -16.17 -10.09
N THR A 198 -2.91 -15.96 -8.89
CA THR A 198 -3.15 -14.62 -8.35
C THR A 198 -1.85 -13.89 -8.08
N ALA A 199 -0.89 -14.54 -7.42
CA ALA A 199 0.43 -13.99 -7.18
C ALA A 199 1.15 -13.67 -8.51
N ALA A 200 1.11 -14.59 -9.49
CA ALA A 200 1.72 -14.38 -10.81
C ALA A 200 1.08 -13.20 -11.56
N ALA A 201 -0.25 -13.05 -11.51
CA ALA A 201 -0.94 -11.93 -12.15
C ALA A 201 -0.55 -10.59 -11.53
N ILE A 202 -0.50 -10.49 -10.20
CA ILE A 202 -0.10 -9.26 -9.51
C ILE A 202 1.37 -8.94 -9.78
N ALA A 203 2.25 -9.95 -9.75
CA ALA A 203 3.66 -9.77 -10.09
C ALA A 203 3.83 -9.28 -11.54
N ALA A 204 3.08 -9.85 -12.50
CA ALA A 204 3.11 -9.41 -13.88
C ALA A 204 2.65 -7.95 -14.03
N ILE A 205 1.57 -7.56 -13.35
CA ILE A 205 1.10 -6.16 -13.34
C ILE A 205 2.20 -5.25 -12.78
N ALA A 206 2.79 -5.58 -11.63
CA ALA A 206 3.84 -4.77 -11.01
C ALA A 206 5.09 -4.63 -11.91
N VAL A 207 5.51 -5.70 -12.58
CA VAL A 207 6.63 -5.68 -13.53
C VAL A 207 6.31 -4.82 -14.75
N ILE A 208 5.10 -4.95 -15.31
CA ILE A 208 4.67 -4.12 -16.45
C ILE A 208 4.63 -2.65 -16.03
N GLU A 209 4.08 -2.33 -14.87
CA GLU A 209 4.04 -0.96 -14.36
C GLU A 209 5.44 -0.38 -14.16
N PHE A 210 6.37 -1.15 -13.59
CA PHE A 210 7.77 -0.76 -13.44
C PHE A 210 8.41 -0.45 -14.79
N LEU A 211 8.24 -1.33 -15.79
CA LEU A 211 8.78 -1.12 -17.13
C LEU A 211 8.19 0.12 -17.81
N VAL A 212 6.88 0.33 -17.69
CA VAL A 212 6.21 1.51 -18.24
C VAL A 212 6.73 2.79 -17.58
N SER A 213 6.94 2.77 -16.27
CA SER A 213 7.43 3.92 -15.51
C SER A 213 8.90 4.24 -15.86
N ALA A 214 9.73 3.21 -16.05
CA ALA A 214 11.08 3.37 -16.55
C ALA A 214 11.12 4.00 -17.97
N VAL A 215 10.24 3.56 -18.87
CA VAL A 215 10.12 4.14 -20.22
C VAL A 215 9.60 5.58 -20.15
N ALA A 216 8.65 5.88 -19.26
CA ALA A 216 8.14 7.22 -19.03
C ALA A 216 9.25 8.19 -18.60
N ALA A 217 10.08 7.76 -17.64
CA ALA A 217 11.24 8.51 -17.17
C ALA A 217 12.25 8.77 -18.30
N LEU A 218 12.52 7.76 -19.15
CA LEU A 218 13.43 7.90 -20.30
C LEU A 218 12.89 8.85 -21.38
N THR A 219 11.57 8.94 -21.54
CA THR A 219 10.92 9.74 -22.58
C THR A 219 10.51 11.14 -22.10
N GLY A 220 10.78 11.48 -20.83
CA GLY A 220 10.35 12.74 -20.22
C GLY A 220 8.82 12.86 -20.09
N GLN A 221 8.09 11.76 -20.24
CA GLN A 221 6.64 11.70 -20.06
C GLN A 221 6.35 11.65 -18.56
N GLY A 222 5.70 12.69 -18.04
CA GLY A 222 5.35 12.77 -16.62
C GLY A 222 4.26 11.77 -16.19
N THR A 223 4.04 11.70 -14.88
CA THR A 223 3.03 10.87 -14.21
C THR A 223 1.60 11.05 -14.74
N ARG A 224 1.29 12.16 -15.42
CA ARG A 224 -0.01 12.42 -16.06
C ARG A 224 -0.46 11.34 -17.05
N VAL A 225 0.46 10.74 -17.81
CA VAL A 225 0.10 9.78 -18.88
C VAL A 225 -0.09 8.36 -18.34
N PHE A 226 0.58 8.03 -17.25
CA PHE A 226 0.60 6.68 -16.68
C PHE A 226 -0.06 6.59 -15.29
N GLY A 227 -0.59 7.70 -14.78
CA GLY A 227 -1.24 7.79 -13.47
C GLY A 227 -2.53 6.99 -13.34
N TRP A 228 -3.03 6.40 -14.43
CA TRP A 228 -4.14 5.46 -14.43
C TRP A 228 -3.72 4.03 -14.07
N LEU A 229 -2.42 3.71 -14.04
CA LEU A 229 -1.94 2.38 -13.66
C LEU A 229 -2.21 2.10 -12.17
N PRO A 230 -2.53 0.85 -11.77
CA PRO A 230 -2.94 0.53 -10.40
C PRO A 230 -1.97 0.98 -9.29
N LEU A 231 -0.66 0.70 -9.38
CA LEU A 231 0.31 1.10 -8.35
C LEU A 231 0.68 2.58 -8.47
N GLN A 232 0.75 3.12 -9.68
CA GLN A 232 1.00 4.56 -9.87
C GLN A 232 -0.15 5.42 -9.31
N SER A 233 -1.40 5.04 -9.58
CA SER A 233 -2.57 5.70 -8.99
C SER A 233 -2.59 5.60 -7.46
N ALA A 234 -2.11 4.49 -6.90
CA ALA A 234 -1.95 4.31 -5.46
C ALA A 234 -0.92 5.28 -4.86
N ARG A 235 0.23 5.47 -5.52
CA ARG A 235 1.25 6.47 -5.11
C ARG A 235 0.71 7.90 -5.22
N MET A 236 0.02 8.21 -6.32
CA MET A 236 -0.58 9.53 -6.53
C MET A 236 -1.67 9.86 -5.52
N ALA A 237 -2.43 8.86 -5.07
CA ALA A 237 -3.46 9.03 -4.03
C ALA A 237 -2.90 9.49 -2.68
N ILE A 238 -1.61 9.21 -2.41
CA ILE A 238 -0.91 9.70 -1.21
C ILE A 238 -0.61 11.20 -1.33
N GLY A 239 -0.18 11.65 -2.52
CA GLY A 239 0.09 13.05 -2.82
C GLY A 239 1.48 13.54 -2.40
N LEU A 240 2.48 12.65 -2.43
CA LEU A 240 3.89 12.95 -2.12
C LEU A 240 4.79 13.02 -3.36
N SER A 241 4.28 12.69 -4.54
CA SER A 241 5.05 12.62 -5.78
C SER A 241 4.95 13.95 -6.57
N ASP A 242 6.09 14.63 -6.67
CA ASP A 242 6.44 15.81 -7.48
C ASP A 242 5.71 17.16 -7.24
N PRO A 243 6.46 18.25 -6.96
CA PRO A 243 5.94 19.62 -6.89
C PRO A 243 5.55 20.23 -8.27
N THR A 244 5.76 19.50 -9.38
CA THR A 244 5.54 19.99 -10.76
C THR A 244 4.45 19.24 -11.54
N GLY A 245 3.72 18.30 -10.92
CA GLY A 245 2.70 17.49 -11.61
C GLY A 245 1.29 17.72 -11.09
N ASP A 246 0.46 18.45 -11.84
CA ASP A 246 -0.97 18.71 -11.56
C ASP A 246 -1.87 17.47 -11.61
N PHE A 247 -1.63 16.46 -10.77
CA PHE A 247 -2.59 15.40 -10.54
C PHE A 247 -3.06 15.44 -9.09
N PRO A 248 -4.33 15.84 -8.85
CA PRO A 248 -4.83 15.94 -7.49
C PRO A 248 -4.89 14.56 -6.84
N SER A 249 -4.46 14.45 -5.59
CA SER A 249 -4.50 13.20 -4.82
C SER A 249 -5.89 12.54 -4.79
N LEU A 250 -6.95 13.34 -4.91
CA LEU A 250 -8.34 12.88 -5.05
C LEU A 250 -8.59 12.14 -6.36
N ALA A 251 -7.98 12.56 -7.47
CA ALA A 251 -8.07 11.84 -8.73
C ALA A 251 -7.34 10.49 -8.64
N GLY A 252 -6.16 10.45 -8.01
CA GLY A 252 -5.45 9.20 -7.70
C GLY A 252 -6.33 8.25 -6.88
N MET A 253 -6.93 8.75 -5.79
CA MET A 253 -7.86 7.97 -4.96
C MET A 253 -9.07 7.44 -5.76
N GLY A 254 -9.64 8.27 -6.64
CA GLY A 254 -10.75 7.87 -7.51
C GLY A 254 -10.38 6.74 -8.47
N ILE A 255 -9.17 6.76 -9.04
CA ILE A 255 -8.67 5.71 -9.92
C ILE A 255 -8.42 4.41 -9.14
N VAL A 256 -7.80 4.48 -7.96
CA VAL A 256 -7.59 3.32 -7.08
C VAL A 256 -8.93 2.69 -6.71
N LEU A 257 -9.91 3.50 -6.30
CA LEU A 257 -11.27 3.05 -6.03
C LEU A 257 -11.91 2.38 -7.26
N GLY A 258 -11.70 2.94 -8.45
CA GLY A 258 -12.15 2.35 -9.71
C GLY A 258 -11.57 0.97 -9.96
N TRP A 259 -10.24 0.80 -9.79
CA TRP A 259 -9.57 -0.49 -9.91
C TRP A 259 -10.05 -1.49 -8.86
N THR A 260 -10.20 -1.06 -7.60
CA THR A 260 -10.72 -1.91 -6.53
C THR A 260 -12.15 -2.36 -6.81
N ALA A 261 -13.03 -1.44 -7.22
CA ALA A 261 -14.41 -1.76 -7.58
C ALA A 261 -14.48 -2.73 -8.77
N LEU A 262 -13.62 -2.54 -9.77
CA LEU A 262 -13.52 -3.43 -10.93
C LEU A 262 -13.05 -4.83 -10.52
N ALA A 263 -11.95 -4.94 -9.77
CA ALA A 263 -11.40 -6.23 -9.34
C ALA A 263 -12.35 -6.97 -8.38
N ALA A 264 -12.91 -6.27 -7.39
CA ALA A 264 -13.86 -6.82 -6.44
C ALA A 264 -15.18 -7.22 -7.14
N GLY A 265 -15.73 -6.34 -7.98
CA GLY A 265 -16.97 -6.56 -8.71
C GLY A 265 -16.87 -7.75 -9.66
N LEU A 266 -15.82 -7.81 -10.49
CA LEU A 266 -15.55 -8.96 -11.35
C LEU A 266 -15.33 -10.25 -10.55
N GLY A 267 -14.63 -10.17 -9.42
CA GLY A 267 -14.44 -11.29 -8.50
C GLY A 267 -15.76 -11.85 -7.96
N VAL A 268 -16.65 -10.98 -7.49
CA VAL A 268 -17.99 -11.37 -7.01
C VAL A 268 -18.83 -11.97 -8.14
N VAL A 269 -18.85 -11.35 -9.32
CA VAL A 269 -19.61 -11.85 -10.48
C VAL A 269 -19.11 -13.23 -10.93
N ARG A 270 -17.79 -13.42 -11.03
CA ARG A 270 -17.17 -14.71 -11.37
C ARG A 270 -17.49 -15.77 -10.31
N PHE A 271 -17.38 -15.42 -9.03
CA PHE A 271 -17.70 -16.32 -7.92
C PHE A 271 -19.16 -16.78 -7.96
N HIS A 272 -20.08 -15.88 -8.35
CA HIS A 272 -21.50 -16.19 -8.43
C HIS A 272 -21.84 -17.14 -9.58
N ARG A 273 -21.22 -16.97 -10.75
CA ARG A 273 -21.44 -17.81 -11.95
C ARG A 273 -20.78 -19.18 -11.89
N TYR A 274 -20.03 -19.48 -10.83
CA TYR A 274 -19.23 -20.69 -10.75
C TYR A 274 -20.03 -21.93 -10.30
N ASN A 275 -19.75 -23.09 -10.90
CA ASN A 275 -20.22 -24.37 -10.39
C ASN A 275 -19.22 -24.92 -9.38
N LEU A 276 -19.62 -24.98 -8.11
CA LEU A 276 -18.82 -25.51 -6.99
C LEU A 276 -18.76 -27.05 -6.96
N ARG A 277 -18.84 -27.70 -8.12
CA ARG A 277 -18.69 -29.16 -8.24
C ARG A 277 -17.22 -29.55 -8.18
#